data_AF-F2F5W7-F1
#
_entry.id   AF-F2F5W7-F1
#
_cell.length_a   1.000
_cell.length_b   1.000
_cell.length_c   1.000
_cell.angle_alpha   90.00
_cell.angle_beta   90.00
_cell.angle_gamma   90.00
#
_symmetry.space_group_name_H-M   'P 1'
#
loop_
_entity.id
_entity.type
_entity.pdbx_description
1 polymer ?
#
loop_
_entity_poly.entity_id
_entity_poly.type
_entity_poly.pdbx_seq_one_letter_code
_entity_poly.pdbx_strand_id
1 'polypeptide(L)' 'MAKLLGSEIYNRIADKAVQIHGGLGYMKEFPVERYYRDARITKIYEGTSEIQKNIIAAQIHKEYLKKAPPVSI' A
#
# COMPACT_ATOMS: atom_id res chain seq x y z
N MET A 1 -5.18 -8.27 -0.91
CA MET A 1 -4.92 -7.24 -1.95
C MET A 1 -5.43 -5.86 -1.57
N ALA A 2 -6.68 -5.71 -1.10
CA ALA A 2 -7.28 -4.40 -0.76
C ALA A 2 -6.42 -3.55 0.21
N LYS A 3 -5.90 -4.16 1.29
CA LYS A 3 -5.04 -3.47 2.27
C LYS A 3 -3.80 -2.84 1.62
N LEU A 4 -3.02 -3.63 0.89
CA LEU A 4 -1.81 -3.18 0.20
C LEU A 4 -2.11 -2.02 -0.76
N LEU A 5 -3.12 -2.21 -1.62
CA LEU A 5 -3.49 -1.20 -2.62
C LEU A 5 -3.96 0.10 -1.96
N GLY A 6 -4.84 0.00 -0.96
CA GLY A 6 -5.35 1.14 -0.22
C GLY A 6 -4.25 1.94 0.47
N SER A 7 -3.32 1.26 1.16
CA SER A 7 -2.20 1.93 1.83
C SER A 7 -1.27 2.66 0.84
N GLU A 8 -0.97 2.05 -0.31
CA GLU A 8 -0.09 2.66 -1.32
C GLU A 8 -0.77 3.86 -2.01
N ILE A 9 -2.07 3.75 -2.31
CA ILE A 9 -2.84 4.86 -2.88
C ILE A 9 -2.94 6.02 -1.90
N TYR A 10 -3.25 5.76 -0.63
CA TYR A 10 -3.37 6.82 0.37
C TYR A 10 -2.05 7.59 0.53
N ASN A 11 -0.91 6.88 0.64
CA ASN A 11 0.41 7.52 0.69
C ASN A 11 0.65 8.42 -0.52
N ARG A 12 0.39 7.92 -1.73
CA ARG A 12 0.60 8.68 -2.96
C ARG A 12 -0.30 9.92 -3.05
N ILE A 13 -1.54 9.82 -2.62
CA ILE A 13 -2.48 10.96 -2.64
C ILE A 13 -2.09 12.00 -1.60
N ALA A 14 -1.78 11.58 -0.38
CA ALA A 14 -1.38 12.49 0.69
C ALA A 14 -0.09 13.24 0.33
N ASP A 15 0.89 12.56 -0.25
CA ASP A 15 2.13 13.17 -0.77
C ASP A 15 1.86 14.23 -1.84
N LYS A 16 1.04 13.90 -2.84
CA LYS A 16 0.61 14.88 -3.86
C LYS A 16 -0.14 16.05 -3.27
N ALA A 17 -0.98 15.82 -2.27
CA ALA A 17 -1.71 16.89 -1.60
C ALA A 17 -0.75 17.86 -0.90
N VAL A 18 0.27 17.36 -0.19
CA VAL A 18 1.34 18.20 0.39
C VAL A 18 2.03 19.00 -0.71
N GLN A 19 2.43 18.36 -1.82
CA GLN A 19 3.09 19.02 -2.93
C GLN A 19 2.26 20.18 -3.53
N ILE A 20 0.94 20.01 -3.66
CA ILE A 20 0.02 21.05 -4.16
C ILE A 20 -0.04 22.25 -3.19
N HIS A 21 -0.01 21.99 -1.87
CA HIS A 21 -0.03 23.05 -0.85
C HIS A 21 1.35 23.72 -0.66
N GLY A 22 2.42 23.19 -1.26
CA GLY A 22 3.77 23.71 -1.12
C GLY A 22 4.24 23.72 0.34
N GLY A 23 4.90 24.80 0.77
CA GLY A 23 5.40 24.93 2.14
C GLY A 23 4.29 24.87 3.21
N LEU A 24 3.08 25.34 2.88
CA LEU A 24 1.92 25.26 3.77
C LEU A 24 1.50 23.81 4.04
N GLY A 25 1.80 22.89 3.11
CA GLY A 25 1.52 21.46 3.28
C GLY A 25 2.29 20.79 4.42
N TYR A 26 3.33 21.44 4.93
CA TYR A 26 4.11 21.00 6.10
C TYR A 26 3.73 21.71 7.40
N MET A 27 2.82 22.68 7.35
CA MET A 27 2.40 23.46 8.52
C MET A 27 1.24 22.75 9.24
N LYS A 28 1.29 22.72 10.58
CA LYS A 28 0.30 22.00 11.41
C LYS A 28 -1.10 22.62 11.35
N GLU A 29 -1.20 23.85 10.89
CA GLU A 29 -2.42 24.60 10.65
C GLU A 29 -3.24 24.01 9.50
N PHE A 30 -2.61 23.27 8.58
CA PHE A 30 -3.29 22.62 7.46
C PHE A 30 -3.47 21.12 7.71
N PRO A 31 -4.69 20.57 7.59
CA PRO A 31 -4.96 19.14 7.83
C PRO A 31 -4.14 18.19 6.95
N VAL A 32 -3.67 18.65 5.80
CA VAL A 32 -2.89 17.85 4.83
C VAL A 32 -1.60 17.31 5.42
N GLU A 33 -0.95 18.05 6.33
CA GLU A 33 0.25 17.59 7.04
C GLU A 33 -0.05 16.34 7.87
N ARG A 34 -1.18 16.37 8.58
CA ARG A 34 -1.63 15.23 9.39
C ARG A 34 -1.98 14.04 8.52
N TYR A 35 -2.68 14.24 7.42
CA TYR A 35 -3.01 13.15 6.49
C TYR A 35 -1.76 12.50 5.92
N TYR A 36 -0.72 13.28 5.61
CA TYR A 36 0.55 12.73 5.16
C TYR A 36 1.21 11.84 6.21
N ARG A 37 1.26 12.28 7.48
CA ARG A 37 1.77 11.45 8.58
C ARG A 37 0.93 10.21 8.82
N ASP A 38 -0.39 10.35 8.86
CA ASP A 38 -1.33 9.25 9.10
C ASP A 38 -1.29 8.23 7.94
N ALA A 39 -1.00 8.67 6.71
CA ALA A 39 -0.80 7.74 5.59
C ALA A 39 0.43 6.85 5.78
N ARG A 40 1.53 7.35 6.35
CA ARG A 40 2.79 6.60 6.48
C ARG A 40 2.64 5.30 7.24
N ILE A 41 1.90 5.32 8.35
CA ILE A 41 1.78 4.12 9.21
C ILE A 41 1.10 2.97 8.46
N THR A 42 0.14 3.26 7.56
CA THR A 42 -0.66 2.24 6.81
C THR A 42 0.14 1.22 6.01
N LYS A 43 1.38 1.56 5.66
CA LYS A 43 2.30 0.63 4.97
C LYS A 43 3.00 -0.35 5.91
N ILE A 44 2.92 -0.14 7.22
CA ILE A 44 3.70 -0.83 8.26
C ILE A 44 2.79 -1.71 9.13
N TYR A 45 1.72 -1.16 9.71
CA TYR A 45 0.82 -1.92 10.59
C TYR A 45 -0.10 -2.88 9.81
N GLU A 46 -0.69 -3.88 10.48
CA GLU A 46 -1.44 -5.00 9.90
C GLU A 46 -0.65 -5.77 8.80
N GLY A 47 0.65 -5.95 9.06
CA GLY A 47 1.60 -6.54 8.12
C GLY A 47 2.12 -5.53 7.10
N THR A 48 3.44 -5.45 6.96
CA THR A 48 4.07 -4.49 6.06
C THR A 48 3.67 -4.71 4.60
N SER A 49 3.89 -3.71 3.76
CA SER A 49 3.57 -3.78 2.33
C SER A 49 4.29 -4.95 1.65
N GLU A 50 5.50 -5.26 2.07
CA GLU A 50 6.33 -6.37 1.58
C GLU A 50 5.75 -7.72 2.00
N ILE A 51 5.34 -7.86 3.27
CA ILE A 51 4.69 -9.07 3.76
C ILE A 51 3.36 -9.31 3.02
N GLN A 52 2.58 -8.26 2.80
CA GLN A 52 1.33 -8.35 2.03
C GLN A 52 1.59 -8.80 0.59
N LYS A 53 2.64 -8.28 -0.07
CA LYS A 53 3.05 -8.74 -1.41
C LYS A 53 3.41 -10.22 -1.42
N ASN A 54 4.20 -10.67 -0.45
CA ASN A 54 4.61 -12.08 -0.34
C ASN A 54 3.40 -13.01 -0.15
N ILE A 55 2.46 -12.65 0.73
CA ILE A 55 1.23 -13.42 0.95
C ILE A 55 0.40 -13.50 -0.34
N ILE A 56 0.22 -12.38 -1.03
CA ILE A 56 -0.53 -12.34 -2.30
C ILE A 56 0.16 -13.20 -3.36
N ALA A 57 1.48 -13.11 -3.49
CA ALA A 57 2.25 -13.91 -4.44
C ALA A 57 2.11 -15.42 -4.15
N ALA A 58 2.20 -15.82 -2.88
CA ALA A 58 2.02 -17.21 -2.46
C ALA A 58 0.60 -17.71 -2.76
N GLN A 59 -0.42 -16.89 -2.53
CA GLN A 59 -1.81 -17.22 -2.86
C GLN A 59 -2.01 -17.41 -4.37
N ILE A 60 -1.47 -16.50 -5.18
CA ILE A 60 -1.54 -16.60 -6.65
C ILE A 60 -0.82 -17.87 -7.13
N HIS A 61 0.37 -18.16 -6.60
CA HIS A 61 1.12 -19.36 -6.96
C HIS A 61 0.35 -20.64 -6.63
N LYS A 62 -0.27 -20.71 -5.45
CA LYS A 62 -1.11 -21.85 -5.06
C LYS A 62 -2.30 -22.04 -6.00
N GLU A 63 -2.98 -20.96 -6.38
CA GLU A 63 -4.10 -21.03 -7.32
C GLU A 63 -3.66 -21.45 -8.73
N TYR A 64 -2.47 -21.01 -9.17
CA TYR A 64 -1.88 -21.48 -10.42
C TYR A 64 -1.64 -22.99 -10.42
N LEU A 65 -1.00 -23.53 -9.37
CA LEU A 65 -0.71 -24.97 -9.27
C LEU A 65 -1.97 -25.85 -9.28
N LYS A 66 -3.09 -25.38 -8.70
CA LYS A 66 -4.37 -26.10 -8.75
C LYS A 66 -4.96 -26.20 -10.16
N LYS A 67 -4.70 -25.21 -11.00
CA LYS A 67 -5.24 -25.12 -12.37
C LYS A 67 -4.27 -25.69 -13.41
N ALA A 68 -3.01 -25.88 -13.03
CA ALA A 68 -2.01 -26.43 -13.92
C ALA A 68 -2.39 -27.86 -14.33
N PRO A 69 -2.28 -28.23 -15.62
CA PRO A 69 -2.43 -29.62 -16.02
C PRO A 69 -1.40 -30.47 -15.27
N PRO A 70 -1.70 -31.75 -15.00
CA PRO A 70 -0.72 -32.65 -14.40
C PRO A 70 0.53 -32.61 -15.26
N VAL A 71 1.66 -32.25 -14.64
CA VAL A 71 2.96 -32.27 -15.31
C VAL A 71 3.26 -33.73 -15.60
N SER A 72 3.02 -34.15 -16.84
CA SER A 72 3.45 -35.45 -17.34
C SER A 72 4.97 -35.41 -17.46
N ILE A 73 5.64 -35.95 -16.45
CA ILE A 73 7.02 -36.42 -16.54
C ILE A 73 6.99 -37.81 -17.18
#